data_AF-A0A6B3AJY8-F1
#
_entry.id   AF-A0A6B3AJY8-F1
#
_cell.length_a   1.000
_cell.length_b   1.000
_cell.length_c   1.000
_cell.angle_alpha   90.00
_cell.angle_beta   90.00
_cell.angle_gamma   90.00
#
_symmetry.space_group_name_H-M   'P 1'
#
loop_
_entity.id
_entity.type
_entity.pdbx_description
1 polymer ?
#
loop_
_entity_poly.entity_id
_entity_poly.type
_entity_poly.pdbx_seq_one_letter_code
_entity_poly.pdbx_strand_id
1 'polypeptide(L)'
;MVGSPKDLASSPTQKKAAARAIEEHIEPETREAGDWADEETEAAVKAFAAKDGDGWVTSTALKKAHKTWGDQVQALMHRLGSEKLALRSTGLLFQTTDFGIGHGIRTSSSLDNY
;
A
#
# COMPACT_ATOMS: atom_id res chain seq x y z
N MET A 1 -9.05 15.83 31.55
CA MET A 1 -7.95 14.85 31.43
C MET A 1 -7.27 15.07 30.10
N VAL A 2 -6.03 15.55 30.12
CA VAL A 2 -5.21 15.86 28.94
C VAL A 2 -4.38 14.61 28.60
N GLY A 3 -4.47 14.11 27.37
CA GLY A 3 -3.80 12.89 26.92
C GLY A 3 -2.28 13.04 26.94
N SER A 4 -1.58 12.09 27.54
CA SER A 4 -0.11 12.06 27.60
C SER A 4 0.48 11.59 26.26
N PRO A 5 1.71 12.01 25.87
CA PRO A 5 2.40 11.62 24.62
C PRO A 5 2.78 10.13 24.49
N LYS A 6 2.33 9.30 25.43
CA LYS A 6 2.54 7.85 25.46
C LYS A 6 1.19 7.15 25.27
N ASP A 7 0.68 7.11 24.03
CA ASP A 7 -0.02 5.90 23.52
C ASP A 7 -0.37 5.99 22.02
N LEU A 8 0.60 6.31 21.15
CA LEU A 8 0.42 6.03 19.73
C LEU A 8 1.06 4.68 19.43
N ALA A 9 0.30 3.76 18.81
CA ALA A 9 0.81 2.45 18.41
C ALA A 9 1.99 2.51 17.42
N SER A 10 2.23 3.66 16.77
CA SER A 10 3.41 3.93 15.93
C SER A 10 3.73 5.42 15.83
N SER A 11 5.01 5.76 15.63
CA SER A 11 5.49 7.14 15.47
C SER A 11 5.34 7.68 14.04
N PRO A 12 5.34 9.02 13.83
CA PRO A 12 5.35 9.60 12.49
C PRO A 12 6.51 9.11 11.61
N THR A 13 7.70 8.92 12.19
CA THR A 13 8.87 8.36 11.49
C THR A 13 8.62 6.94 11.02
N GLN A 14 8.04 6.08 11.87
CA GLN A 14 7.69 4.71 11.50
C GLN A 14 6.64 4.66 10.39
N LYS A 15 5.62 5.53 10.43
CA LYS A 15 4.61 5.63 9.37
C LYS A 15 5.21 6.07 8.04
N LYS A 16 6.15 7.03 8.06
CA LYS A 16 6.89 7.46 6.86
C LYS A 16 7.76 6.35 6.29
N ALA A 17 8.45 5.59 7.16
CA ALA A 17 9.25 4.44 6.75
C ALA A 17 8.37 3.34 6.13
N ALA A 18 7.21 3.04 6.72
CA ALA A 18 6.26 2.08 6.17
C ALA A 18 5.72 2.52 4.79
N ALA A 19 5.37 3.79 4.63
CA ALA A 19 4.93 4.33 3.34
C ALA A 19 6.03 4.23 2.25
N ARG A 20 7.30 4.41 2.63
CA ARG A 20 8.45 4.22 1.74
C ARG A 20 8.63 2.75 1.37
N ALA A 21 8.57 1.83 2.33
CA ALA A 21 8.65 0.40 2.05
C ALA A 21 7.57 -0.05 1.06
N ILE A 22 6.34 0.48 1.20
CA ILE A 22 5.26 0.20 0.25
C ILE A 22 5.62 0.72 -1.15
N GLU A 23 6.12 1.95 -1.27
CA GLU A 23 6.44 2.59 -2.55
C GLU A 23 7.67 2.00 -3.26
N GLU A 24 8.73 1.73 -2.50
CA GLU A 24 10.05 1.40 -3.03
C GLU A 24 10.23 -0.10 -3.25
N HIS A 25 9.49 -0.94 -2.51
CA HIS A 25 9.67 -2.41 -2.54
C HIS A 25 8.36 -3.14 -2.81
N ILE A 26 7.34 -2.95 -1.98
CA ILE A 26 6.15 -3.82 -2.03
C ILE A 26 5.33 -3.58 -3.31
N GLU A 27 5.04 -2.33 -3.69
CA GLU A 27 4.30 -2.03 -4.92
C GLU A 27 5.06 -2.49 -6.19
N PRO A 28 6.36 -2.21 -6.37
CA PRO A 28 7.12 -2.71 -7.51
C PRO A 28 7.19 -4.23 -7.59
N GLU A 29 7.59 -4.89 -6.50
CA GLU A 29 7.78 -6.34 -6.48
C GLU A 29 6.45 -7.09 -6.64
N THR A 30 5.35 -6.57 -6.07
CA THR A 30 4.01 -7.15 -6.27
C THR A 30 3.57 -7.02 -7.72
N ARG A 31 3.89 -5.91 -8.39
CA ARG A 31 3.60 -5.74 -9.81
C ARG A 31 4.43 -6.67 -10.66
N GLU A 32 5.73 -6.76 -10.42
CA GLU A 32 6.62 -7.65 -11.17
C GLU A 32 6.19 -9.12 -11.05
N ALA A 33 5.86 -9.58 -9.84
CA ALA A 33 5.32 -10.93 -9.64
C ALA A 33 3.96 -11.11 -10.35
N GLY A 34 3.16 -10.04 -10.42
CA GLY A 34 1.93 -9.98 -11.19
C GLY A 34 2.18 -10.16 -12.69
N ASP A 35 3.03 -9.32 -13.27
CA ASP A 35 3.34 -9.33 -14.70
C ASP A 35 3.93 -10.69 -15.12
N TRP A 36 4.79 -11.29 -14.30
CA TRP A 36 5.34 -12.63 -14.56
C TRP A 36 4.25 -13.71 -14.60
N ALA A 37 3.33 -13.70 -13.65
CA ALA A 37 2.24 -14.68 -13.62
C ALA A 37 1.20 -14.45 -14.72
N ASP A 38 0.99 -13.20 -15.17
CA ASP A 38 0.25 -12.88 -16.40
C ASP A 38 0.89 -13.54 -17.63
N GLU A 39 2.18 -13.31 -17.85
CA GLU A 39 2.90 -13.85 -19.02
C GLU A 39 2.90 -15.39 -19.06
N GLU A 40 3.27 -16.05 -17.96
CA GLU A 40 3.36 -17.51 -17.89
C GLU A 40 1.98 -18.17 -18.00
N THR A 41 0.96 -17.60 -17.36
CA THR A 41 -0.39 -18.17 -17.42
C THR A 41 -1.02 -17.97 -18.79
N GLU A 42 -0.79 -16.83 -19.44
CA GLU A 42 -1.20 -16.62 -20.82
C GLU A 42 -0.53 -17.62 -21.77
N ALA A 43 0.77 -17.87 -21.62
CA ALA A 43 1.49 -18.85 -22.41
C ALA A 43 0.90 -20.26 -22.23
N ALA A 44 0.61 -20.66 -20.98
CA ALA A 44 -0.03 -21.93 -20.68
C ALA A 44 -1.45 -22.05 -21.27
N VAL A 45 -2.27 -20.99 -21.18
CA VAL A 45 -3.60 -20.94 -21.80
C VAL A 45 -3.50 -21.14 -23.31
N LYS A 46 -2.56 -20.47 -23.97
CA LYS A 46 -2.31 -20.61 -25.42
C LYS A 46 -1.82 -22.03 -25.78
N ALA A 47 -0.99 -22.64 -24.94
CA ALA A 47 -0.50 -24.00 -25.16
C ALA A 47 -1.61 -25.06 -25.06
N PHE A 48 -2.56 -24.88 -24.14
CA PHE A 48 -3.70 -25.79 -23.96
C PHE A 48 -4.89 -25.49 -24.89
N ALA A 49 -4.86 -24.38 -25.62
CA ALA A 49 -5.91 -24.02 -26.55
C ALA A 49 -5.99 -25.01 -27.73
N ALA A 50 -7.18 -25.04 -28.35
CA ALA A 50 -7.41 -25.73 -29.62
C ALA A 50 -6.40 -25.28 -30.67
N LYS A 51 -5.65 -26.21 -31.26
CA LYS A 51 -4.91 -25.94 -32.50
C LYS A 51 -5.68 -26.43 -33.73
N ASP A 52 -6.25 -27.65 -33.68
CA ASP A 52 -6.91 -28.29 -34.83
C ASP A 52 -8.24 -29.03 -34.48
N GLY A 53 -8.90 -28.65 -33.37
CA GLY A 53 -10.10 -29.33 -32.86
C GLY A 53 -10.61 -28.69 -31.57
N ASP A 54 -11.32 -29.42 -30.70
CA ASP A 54 -11.70 -28.88 -29.40
C ASP A 54 -10.49 -28.81 -28.44
N GLY A 55 -10.22 -27.64 -27.88
CA GLY A 55 -9.11 -27.40 -26.98
C GLY A 55 -9.27 -28.13 -25.65
N TRP A 56 -8.21 -28.16 -24.84
CA TRP A 56 -8.31 -28.81 -23.52
C TRP A 56 -9.22 -27.98 -22.62
N VAL A 57 -10.13 -28.64 -21.89
CA VAL A 57 -11.01 -27.98 -20.89
C VAL A 57 -10.20 -27.17 -19.88
N THR A 58 -8.98 -27.61 -19.58
CA THR A 58 -8.02 -26.90 -18.72
C THR A 58 -7.69 -25.50 -19.22
N SER A 59 -7.65 -25.23 -20.53
CA SER A 59 -7.38 -23.89 -21.08
C SER A 59 -8.43 -22.86 -20.62
N THR A 60 -9.71 -23.25 -20.66
CA THR A 60 -10.83 -22.36 -20.29
C THR A 60 -10.90 -22.19 -18.77
N ALA A 61 -10.69 -23.27 -18.02
CA ALA A 61 -10.64 -23.21 -16.57
C ALA A 61 -9.46 -22.35 -16.08
N LEU A 62 -8.28 -22.52 -16.67
CA LEU A 62 -7.08 -21.75 -16.37
C LEU A 62 -7.28 -20.27 -16.70
N LYS A 63 -7.82 -19.95 -17.88
CA LYS A 63 -8.15 -18.57 -18.26
C LYS A 63 -9.09 -17.89 -17.26
N LYS A 64 -10.09 -18.61 -16.75
CA LYS A 64 -11.03 -18.07 -15.75
C LYS A 64 -10.33 -17.83 -14.41
N ALA A 65 -9.56 -18.81 -13.93
CA ALA A 65 -8.81 -18.68 -12.68
C ALA A 65 -7.82 -17.50 -12.77
N HIS A 66 -7.14 -17.38 -13.90
CA HIS A 66 -6.19 -16.32 -14.17
C HIS A 66 -6.84 -14.93 -14.16
N LYS A 67 -8.00 -14.78 -14.79
CA LYS A 67 -8.78 -13.53 -14.71
C LYS A 67 -9.10 -13.15 -13.26
N THR A 68 -9.59 -14.09 -12.45
CA THR A 68 -9.91 -13.83 -11.05
C THR A 68 -8.68 -13.43 -10.24
N TRP A 69 -7.54 -14.07 -10.50
CA TRP A 69 -6.29 -13.71 -9.86
C TRP A 69 -5.82 -12.30 -10.27
N GLY A 70 -5.92 -11.93 -11.55
CA GLY A 70 -5.60 -10.58 -12.01
C GLY A 70 -6.49 -9.51 -11.35
N ASP A 71 -7.80 -9.78 -11.21
CA ASP A 71 -8.72 -8.90 -10.47
C ASP A 71 -8.29 -8.73 -8.99
N GLN A 72 -7.78 -9.80 -8.35
CA GLN A 72 -7.26 -9.78 -6.98
C GLN A 72 -5.95 -8.99 -6.86
N VAL A 73 -5.01 -9.16 -7.79
CA VAL A 73 -3.76 -8.40 -7.83
C VAL A 73 -4.05 -6.91 -8.01
N GLN A 74 -4.98 -6.56 -8.90
CA GLN A 74 -5.40 -5.16 -9.08
C GLN A 74 -5.99 -4.58 -7.80
N ALA A 75 -6.88 -5.32 -7.12
CA ALA A 75 -7.45 -4.88 -5.84
C ALA A 75 -6.38 -4.69 -4.76
N LEU A 76 -5.40 -5.59 -4.69
CA LEU A 76 -4.26 -5.47 -3.77
C LEU A 76 -3.44 -4.20 -4.07
N MET A 77 -3.13 -3.94 -5.33
CA MET A 77 -2.38 -2.75 -5.74
C MET A 77 -3.11 -1.44 -5.40
N HIS A 78 -4.44 -1.39 -5.59
CA HIS A 78 -5.24 -0.25 -5.15
C HIS A 78 -5.21 -0.05 -3.63
N ARG A 79 -5.24 -1.14 -2.86
CA ARG A 79 -5.14 -1.10 -1.40
C ARG A 79 -3.77 -0.58 -0.95
N LEU A 80 -2.67 -1.09 -1.53
CA LEU A 80 -1.32 -0.64 -1.23
C LEU A 80 -1.16 0.88 -1.48
N GLY A 81 -1.65 1.36 -2.63
CA GLY A 81 -1.64 2.78 -2.94
C GLY A 81 -2.44 3.62 -1.94
N SER A 82 -3.61 3.14 -1.53
CA SER A 82 -4.46 3.81 -0.54
C SER A 82 -3.82 3.84 0.86
N GLU A 83 -3.22 2.73 1.30
CA GLU A 83 -2.54 2.63 2.59
C GLU A 83 -1.28 3.51 2.64
N LYS A 84 -0.51 3.56 1.56
CA LYS A 84 0.63 4.48 1.42
C LYS A 84 0.20 5.95 1.61
N LEU A 85 -0.89 6.36 0.96
CA LEU A 85 -1.42 7.72 1.09
C LEU A 85 -1.89 8.01 2.53
N ALA A 86 -2.59 7.06 3.16
CA ALA A 86 -3.05 7.19 4.54
C ALA A 86 -1.90 7.28 5.55
N LEU A 87 -0.84 6.50 5.36
CA LEU A 87 0.37 6.55 6.21
C LEU A 87 1.08 7.92 6.10
N ARG A 88 1.15 8.48 4.88
CA ARG A 88 1.72 9.81 4.64
C ARG A 88 0.89 10.93 5.27
N SER A 89 -0.43 10.91 5.06
CA SER A 89 -1.32 11.94 5.60
C SER A 89 -1.34 11.95 7.13
N THR A 90 -1.35 10.76 7.75
CA THR A 90 -1.29 10.61 9.21
C THR A 90 0.03 11.16 9.78
N GLY A 91 1.16 10.90 9.11
CA GLY A 91 2.46 11.44 9.52
C GLY A 91 2.49 12.98 9.49
N LEU A 92 1.93 13.58 8.44
CA LEU A 92 1.82 15.05 8.32
C LEU A 92 0.93 15.66 9.41
N LEU A 93 -0.22 15.05 9.70
CA LEU A 93 -1.16 15.54 10.72
C LEU A 93 -0.53 15.58 12.13
N PHE A 94 0.22 14.54 12.49
CA PHE A 94 0.91 14.54 13.79
C PHE A 94 2.00 15.61 13.85
N GLN A 95 2.78 15.75 12.78
CA GLN A 95 3.83 16.77 12.72
C GLN A 95 3.26 18.20 12.83
N THR A 96 2.16 18.51 12.14
CA THR A 96 1.52 19.84 12.22
C THR A 96 0.91 20.10 13.59
N THR A 97 0.29 19.09 14.20
CA THR A 97 -0.26 19.17 15.56
C THR A 97 0.84 19.44 16.59
N ASP A 98 1.97 18.71 16.50
CA ASP A 98 3.12 18.90 17.39
C ASP A 98 3.71 20.32 17.26
N PHE A 99 3.85 20.83 16.02
CA PHE A 99 4.31 22.20 15.81
C PHE A 99 3.33 23.24 16.36
N GLY A 100 2.02 23.05 16.18
CA GLY A 100 1.00 23.96 16.70
C GLY A 100 0.99 24.03 18.23
N ILE A 101 1.05 22.87 18.90
CA ILE A 101 1.17 22.79 20.35
C ILE A 101 2.49 23.41 20.83
N GLY A 102 3.61 23.12 20.16
CA GLY A 102 4.92 23.70 20.52
C GLY A 102 4.95 25.23 20.44
N HIS A 103 4.30 25.82 19.43
CA HIS A 103 4.16 27.28 19.31
C HIS A 103 3.21 27.85 20.38
N GLY A 104 2.11 27.16 20.70
CA GLY A 104 1.16 27.56 21.74
C GLY A 104 1.75 27.51 23.17
N ILE A 105 2.60 26.52 23.45
CA ILE A 105 3.30 26.42 24.73
C ILE A 105 4.40 27.48 24.86
N ARG A 106 5.07 27.86 23.76
CA ARG A 106 6.08 28.94 23.78
C ARG A 106 5.49 30.36 23.91
N THR A 107 4.18 30.56 23.75
CA THR A 107 3.59 31.91 23.66
C THR A 107 3.03 32.49 24.96
N SER A 108 3.26 31.89 26.13
CA SER A 108 3.07 32.64 27.38
C SER A 108 3.87 32.06 28.55
N SER A 109 5.04 32.65 28.79
CA SER A 109 5.67 32.59 30.11
C SER A 109 5.58 33.97 30.75
N SER A 110 5.04 34.06 31.97
CA SER A 110 5.11 35.28 32.78
C SER A 110 6.55 35.63 33.18
N LEU A 111 7.51 34.74 32.94
CA LEU A 111 8.94 34.93 33.19
C LEU A 111 9.68 35.61 32.02
N ASP A 112 9.05 35.79 30.86
CA ASP A 112 9.63 36.57 29.75
C ASP A 112 9.40 38.10 29.91
N ASN A 113 8.62 38.50 30.92
CA ASN A 113 8.30 39.90 31.24
C ASN A 113 9.01 40.42 32.50
N TYR A 114 10.07 39.76 32.96
CA TYR A 114 10.98 40.21 34.02
C TYR A 114 12.43 40.15 33.52
#